data_AF-A0A3C0I0I9-F1
#
_entry.id   AF-A0A3C0I0I9-F1
#
_cell.length_a   1.000
_cell.length_b   1.000
_cell.length_c   1.000
_cell.angle_alpha   90.00
_cell.angle_beta   90.00
_cell.angle_gamma   90.00
#
_symmetry.space_group_name_H-M   'P 1'
#
loop_
_entity.id
_entity.type
_entity.pdbx_description
1 polymer ?
#
loop_
_entity_poly.entity_id
_entity_poly.type
_entity_poly.pdbx_seq_one_letter_code
_entity_poly.pdbx_strand_id
1 'polypeptide(L)'
;MFNLFKKKKSSDESTTSTVLSLHPSCYVAINFEQLLKGIDNVRIDVHLSPRFTELGHQLISELLGERSSSKRRFTDKPSDVVLKKLYAFNASYASLLTATIHRAKEDKRLDLVQLLQIAVIKFVLTTVHSQAEQLLHQLRTDSVNENTKKLDLHERLLWINRHKNNLLYQVTYELFDQIHLVELSHVGKLRESLLGLAWSIPEEMLFNPLLQTPDMHNHQILMSHYVLLSQDPDSNYGFKRLKVLIDQLLDEVSNICHLQIEPKLEKQCVEHPILDDERMTSLIFSWKDVPDNMDILFKIQDSFEGLEDNSADATQVCQRQATKILEQRLRQAQVIRHLLAAYETPRLYEHYAKLLKPYLLYQALCDEIKIEEVAVKLQNQLKIRPLRRPGDKPLYITELKNTKKRLTKVARRPESRILRLFTTDFVTYQRDLKYYHLMQKA
;
A
#
# COMPACT_ATOMS: atom_id res chain seq x y z
N MET A 1 -80.34 -0.22 1.73
CA MET A 1 -79.30 -1.19 2.14
C MET A 1 -78.41 -1.47 0.96
N PHE A 2 -77.13 -1.15 1.10
CA PHE A 2 -75.94 -1.47 0.30
C PHE A 2 -76.10 -1.87 -1.18
N ASN A 3 -75.60 -1.00 -2.06
CA ASN A 3 -75.24 -1.32 -3.43
C ASN A 3 -73.72 -1.26 -3.64
N LEU A 4 -73.25 -2.26 -4.37
CA LEU A 4 -71.94 -2.46 -4.96
C LEU A 4 -71.32 -1.21 -5.60
N PHE A 5 -70.00 -0.99 -5.40
CA PHE A 5 -69.09 -0.58 -6.49
C PHE A 5 -67.66 -1.05 -6.22
N LYS A 6 -67.15 -1.87 -7.16
CA LYS A 6 -65.73 -2.14 -7.40
C LYS A 6 -64.95 -0.83 -7.48
N LYS A 7 -63.89 -0.68 -6.68
CA LYS A 7 -62.80 0.25 -6.99
C LYS A 7 -61.52 -0.55 -7.23
N LYS A 8 -61.18 -0.60 -8.52
CA LYS A 8 -59.89 -0.98 -9.12
C LYS A 8 -58.79 -0.26 -8.32
N LYS A 9 -57.97 -0.99 -7.55
CA LYS A 9 -56.66 -0.48 -7.16
C LYS A 9 -55.76 -0.69 -8.37
N SER A 10 -55.43 0.42 -9.02
CA SER A 10 -54.38 0.51 -10.01
C SER A 10 -53.11 -0.10 -9.40
N SER A 11 -52.52 -1.01 -10.16
CA SER A 11 -51.12 -1.38 -10.08
C SER A 11 -50.28 -0.15 -10.39
N ASP A 12 -49.97 0.64 -9.37
CA ASP A 12 -48.73 1.39 -9.40
C ASP A 12 -47.64 0.37 -9.10
N GLU A 13 -46.98 -0.10 -10.16
CA GLU A 13 -45.65 -0.68 -10.06
C GLU A 13 -44.76 0.40 -9.43
N SER A 14 -44.63 0.35 -8.11
CA SER A 14 -43.54 1.03 -7.44
C SER A 14 -42.27 0.32 -7.92
N THR A 15 -41.62 0.88 -8.96
CA THR A 15 -40.21 0.66 -9.23
C THR A 15 -39.45 1.09 -7.99
N THR A 16 -39.31 0.18 -7.03
CA THR A 16 -38.37 0.29 -5.93
C THR A 16 -36.98 0.21 -6.57
N SER A 17 -36.52 1.36 -7.08
CA SER A 17 -35.13 1.57 -7.46
C SER A 17 -34.33 1.42 -6.17
N THR A 18 -33.74 0.25 -5.98
CA THR A 18 -32.94 -0.05 -4.81
C THR A 18 -31.58 0.57 -5.01
N VAL A 19 -31.27 1.50 -4.12
CA VAL A 19 -30.09 2.34 -4.20
C VAL A 19 -29.00 1.73 -3.34
N LEU A 20 -27.89 1.34 -3.95
CA LEU A 20 -26.65 1.09 -3.21
C LEU A 20 -25.97 2.43 -2.95
N SER A 21 -25.89 2.81 -1.67
CA SER A 21 -25.15 3.98 -1.21
C SER A 21 -23.68 3.65 -1.09
N LEU A 22 -22.85 4.40 -1.82
CA LEU A 22 -21.40 4.26 -1.77
C LEU A 22 -20.77 5.29 -0.83
N HIS A 23 -19.59 4.97 -0.32
CA HIS A 23 -18.76 5.95 0.38
C HIS A 23 -18.27 7.03 -0.61
N PRO A 24 -18.33 8.32 -0.24
CA PRO A 24 -17.81 9.40 -1.06
C PRO A 24 -16.28 9.31 -1.18
N SER A 25 -15.71 10.00 -2.18
CA SER A 25 -14.26 10.09 -2.36
C SER A 25 -13.57 10.57 -1.08
N CYS A 26 -12.45 9.94 -0.73
CA CYS A 26 -11.67 10.35 0.44
C CYS A 26 -11.09 11.76 0.20
N TYR A 27 -11.52 12.71 1.04
CA TYR A 27 -11.19 14.12 0.92
C TYR A 27 -9.80 14.39 1.52
N VAL A 28 -8.93 15.07 0.77
CA VAL A 28 -7.63 15.55 1.26
C VAL A 28 -7.70 17.06 1.45
N ALA A 29 -7.66 17.52 2.71
CA ALA A 29 -7.43 18.93 3.04
C ALA A 29 -6.09 19.08 3.77
N ILE A 30 -5.00 18.96 3.03
CA ILE A 30 -3.74 19.58 3.47
C ILE A 30 -3.87 21.06 3.10
N ASN A 31 -3.95 21.92 4.10
CA ASN A 31 -3.98 23.37 3.87
C ASN A 31 -2.88 24.04 4.69
N PHE A 32 -1.89 24.56 3.98
CA PHE A 32 -0.75 25.29 4.54
C PHE A 32 -0.72 26.77 4.11
N GLU A 33 -1.82 27.29 3.55
CA GLU A 33 -1.89 28.69 3.06
C GLU A 33 -1.65 29.71 4.17
N GLN A 34 -2.00 29.38 5.42
CA GLN A 34 -1.85 30.24 6.59
C GLN A 34 -0.48 30.12 7.27
N LEU A 35 0.41 29.27 6.76
CA LEU A 35 1.75 29.11 7.31
C LEU A 35 2.71 30.11 6.66
N LEU A 36 3.59 30.68 7.48
CA LEU A 36 4.65 31.55 6.99
C LEU A 36 5.62 30.74 6.14
N LYS A 37 5.86 31.23 4.93
CA LYS A 37 6.88 30.66 4.05
C LYS A 37 8.27 31.10 4.52
N GLY A 38 9.25 30.24 4.25
CA GLY A 38 10.66 30.47 4.52
C GLY A 38 11.26 31.53 3.60
N ILE A 39 12.58 31.66 3.67
CA ILE A 39 13.35 32.72 2.96
C ILE A 39 13.15 32.66 1.44
N ASP A 40 12.91 31.47 0.88
CA ASP A 40 12.70 31.27 -0.55
C ASP A 40 11.28 31.60 -1.04
N ASN A 41 10.35 31.97 -0.14
CA ASN A 41 8.93 32.22 -0.42
C ASN A 41 8.20 31.04 -1.09
N VAL A 42 8.77 29.85 -1.07
CA VAL A 42 8.22 28.63 -1.69
C VAL A 42 7.98 27.56 -0.63
N ARG A 43 8.92 27.36 0.29
CA ARG A 43 8.90 26.26 1.27
C ARG A 43 8.49 26.75 2.64
N ILE A 44 8.07 25.84 3.50
CA ILE A 44 7.84 26.10 4.93
C ILE A 44 9.02 25.50 5.69
N ASP A 45 9.74 26.35 6.43
CA ASP A 45 10.86 25.91 7.24
C ASP A 45 10.36 25.37 8.58
N VAL A 46 10.64 24.10 8.86
CA VAL A 46 10.23 23.44 10.10
C VAL A 46 11.46 23.06 10.91
N HIS A 47 11.53 23.57 12.14
CA HIS A 47 12.57 23.21 13.10
C HIS A 47 12.02 22.22 14.12
N LEU A 48 12.39 20.94 13.98
CA LEU A 48 12.04 19.89 14.95
C LEU A 48 12.90 20.00 16.21
N SER A 49 12.41 19.43 17.33
CA SER A 49 13.16 19.45 18.60
C SER A 49 14.53 18.78 18.43
N PRO A 50 15.63 19.41 18.91
CA PRO A 50 16.98 18.84 18.85
C PRO A 50 17.08 17.46 19.49
N ARG A 51 16.32 17.24 20.58
CA ARG A 51 16.27 15.95 21.27
C ARG A 51 15.65 14.87 20.37
N PHE A 52 14.55 15.19 19.69
CA PHE A 52 13.88 14.26 18.79
C PHE A 52 14.77 13.92 17.60
N THR A 53 15.39 14.92 16.98
CA THR A 53 16.27 14.71 15.82
C THR A 53 17.49 13.87 16.20
N GLU A 54 18.09 14.10 17.38
CA GLU A 54 19.23 13.30 17.86
C GLU A 54 18.84 11.84 18.11
N LEU A 55 17.71 11.60 18.77
CA LEU A 55 17.20 10.24 19.00
C LEU A 55 16.89 9.53 17.67
N GLY A 56 16.29 10.24 16.71
CA GLY A 56 16.04 9.75 15.36
C GLY A 56 17.34 9.38 14.63
N HIS A 57 18.34 10.27 14.64
CA HIS A 57 19.64 10.02 14.03
C HIS A 57 20.32 8.77 14.60
N GLN A 58 20.34 8.65 15.92
CA GLN A 58 20.96 7.53 16.60
C GLN A 58 20.24 6.20 16.33
N LEU A 59 18.91 6.22 16.30
CA LEU A 59 18.10 5.04 16.02
C LEU A 59 18.30 4.56 14.57
N ILE A 60 18.24 5.49 13.60
CA ILE A 60 18.41 5.18 12.18
C ILE A 60 19.79 4.59 11.91
N SER A 61 20.84 5.16 12.50
CA SER A 61 22.21 4.66 12.38
C SER A 61 22.34 3.24 12.92
N GLU A 62 21.74 2.96 14.08
CA GLU A 62 21.77 1.61 14.68
C GLU A 62 20.99 0.60 13.82
N LEU A 63 19.81 0.97 13.33
CA LEU A 63 19.01 0.14 12.44
C LEU A 63 19.75 -0.18 11.14
N LEU A 64 20.34 0.82 10.48
CA LEU A 64 21.15 0.63 9.27
C LEU A 64 22.34 -0.29 9.55
N GLY A 65 23.02 -0.10 10.68
CA GLY A 65 24.12 -0.96 11.11
C GLY A 65 23.70 -2.41 11.31
N GLU A 66 22.60 -2.63 12.06
CA GLU A 66 22.09 -3.95 12.40
C GLU A 66 21.54 -4.69 11.16
N ARG A 67 20.72 -4.00 10.34
CA ARG A 67 20.07 -4.59 9.15
C ARG A 67 21.03 -4.82 7.98
N SER A 68 22.16 -4.13 7.95
CA SER A 68 23.22 -4.37 6.95
C SER A 68 24.27 -5.40 7.38
N SER A 69 24.13 -5.98 8.58
CA SER A 69 25.05 -7.00 9.08
C SER A 69 24.81 -8.35 8.40
N SER A 70 25.88 -9.00 7.93
CA SER A 70 25.82 -10.36 7.37
C SER A 70 25.38 -11.43 8.37
N LYS A 71 25.34 -11.10 9.67
CA LYS A 71 25.02 -12.03 10.76
C LYS A 71 23.54 -12.10 11.11
N ARG A 72 22.72 -11.17 10.61
CA ARG A 72 21.28 -11.10 10.92
C ARG A 72 20.45 -11.19 9.66
N ARG A 73 19.35 -11.94 9.75
CA ARG A 73 18.29 -11.91 8.73
C ARG A 73 17.44 -10.66 8.97
N PHE A 74 16.86 -10.12 7.90
CA PHE A 74 15.90 -9.03 8.02
C PHE A 74 14.67 -9.36 8.87
N THR A 75 14.35 -10.65 9.03
CA THR A 75 13.24 -11.14 9.85
C THR A 75 13.61 -11.31 11.32
N ASP A 76 14.88 -11.11 11.70
CA ASP A 76 15.30 -11.26 13.09
C ASP A 76 14.77 -10.08 13.94
N LYS A 77 14.40 -10.38 15.18
CA LYS A 77 13.95 -9.35 16.14
C LYS A 77 15.06 -8.31 16.37
N PRO A 78 14.71 -7.01 16.49
CA PRO A 78 15.69 -5.97 16.82
C PRO A 78 16.48 -6.32 18.08
N SER A 79 17.75 -5.89 18.14
CA SER A 79 18.55 -6.03 19.36
C SER A 79 17.98 -5.22 20.53
N ASP A 80 18.34 -5.57 21.77
CA ASP A 80 17.93 -4.81 22.96
C ASP A 80 18.38 -3.33 22.91
N VAL A 81 19.50 -3.05 22.23
CA VAL A 81 20.00 -1.69 22.00
C VAL A 81 19.04 -0.91 21.12
N VAL A 82 18.65 -1.50 19.97
CA VAL A 82 17.65 -0.90 19.07
C VAL A 82 16.32 -0.73 19.77
N LEU A 83 15.84 -1.74 20.52
CA LEU A 83 14.58 -1.66 21.26
C LEU A 83 14.56 -0.48 22.24
N LYS A 84 15.62 -0.26 23.01
CA LYS A 84 15.72 0.91 23.91
C LYS A 84 15.65 2.23 23.17
N LYS A 85 16.33 2.34 22.01
CA LYS A 85 16.30 3.54 21.16
C LYS A 85 14.93 3.76 20.53
N LEU A 86 14.23 2.70 20.12
CA LEU A 86 12.84 2.76 19.62
C LEU A 86 11.91 3.34 20.70
N TYR A 87 11.96 2.83 21.94
CA TYR A 87 11.13 3.38 23.03
C TYR A 87 11.42 4.85 23.30
N ALA A 88 12.69 5.26 23.30
CA ALA A 88 13.07 6.66 23.52
C ALA A 88 12.57 7.57 22.38
N PHE A 89 12.68 7.11 21.13
CA PHE A 89 12.16 7.80 19.94
C PHE A 89 10.64 7.97 20.02
N ASN A 90 9.91 6.89 20.31
CA ASN A 90 8.45 6.90 20.44
C ASN A 90 7.97 7.86 21.52
N ALA A 91 8.61 7.84 22.70
CA ALA A 91 8.29 8.75 23.79
C ALA A 91 8.55 10.22 23.39
N SER A 92 9.65 10.49 22.67
CA SER A 92 9.96 11.84 22.20
C SER A 92 8.95 12.34 21.15
N TYR A 93 8.52 11.46 20.23
CA TYR A 93 7.49 11.81 19.25
C TYR A 93 6.13 12.05 19.90
N ALA A 94 5.71 11.18 20.82
CA ALA A 94 4.47 11.33 21.59
C ALA A 94 4.42 12.68 22.32
N SER A 95 5.54 13.10 22.90
CA SER A 95 5.67 14.41 23.56
C SER A 95 5.51 15.58 22.58
N LEU A 96 6.16 15.53 21.41
CA LEU A 96 6.01 16.54 20.36
C LEU A 96 4.57 16.65 19.88
N LEU A 97 3.95 15.51 19.59
CA LEU A 97 2.58 15.45 19.09
C LEU A 97 1.58 15.96 20.13
N THR A 98 1.73 15.54 21.39
CA THR A 98 0.89 16.02 22.51
C THR A 98 0.97 17.55 22.65
N ALA A 99 2.18 18.11 22.69
CA ALA A 99 2.36 19.56 22.79
C ALA A 99 1.75 20.31 21.60
N THR A 100 1.85 19.74 20.40
CA THR A 100 1.31 20.33 19.18
C THR A 100 -0.21 20.28 19.14
N ILE A 101 -0.84 19.19 19.62
CA ILE A 101 -2.30 19.09 19.75
C ILE A 101 -2.83 20.15 20.72
N HIS A 102 -2.17 20.36 21.87
CA HIS A 102 -2.57 21.40 22.81
C HIS A 102 -2.50 22.80 22.19
N ARG A 103 -1.41 23.14 21.49
CA ARG A 103 -1.28 24.41 20.78
C ARG A 103 -2.32 24.56 19.66
N ALA A 104 -2.54 23.52 18.88
CA ALA A 104 -3.54 23.51 17.80
C ALA A 104 -4.95 23.76 18.34
N LYS A 105 -5.27 23.25 19.53
CA LYS A 105 -6.55 23.54 20.23
C LYS A 105 -6.63 25.00 20.67
N GLU A 106 -5.59 25.51 21.31
CA GLU A 106 -5.53 26.90 21.83
C GLU A 106 -5.64 27.93 20.70
N ASP A 107 -4.86 27.74 19.64
CA ASP A 107 -4.78 28.65 18.49
C ASP A 107 -5.85 28.38 17.42
N LYS A 108 -6.64 27.30 17.56
CA LYS A 108 -7.60 26.78 16.56
C LYS A 108 -6.97 26.51 15.20
N ARG A 109 -5.77 25.94 15.21
CA ARG A 109 -4.89 25.72 14.06
C ARG A 109 -4.59 24.25 13.84
N LEU A 110 -5.45 23.56 13.07
CA LEU A 110 -5.27 22.15 12.72
C LEU A 110 -4.05 21.91 11.81
N ASP A 111 -3.70 22.92 11.01
CA ASP A 111 -2.55 22.94 10.11
C ASP A 111 -1.23 22.69 10.85
N LEU A 112 -1.11 23.06 12.13
CA LEU A 112 0.07 22.77 12.94
C LEU A 112 0.28 21.27 13.20
N VAL A 113 -0.80 20.52 13.41
CA VAL A 113 -0.72 19.06 13.59
C VAL A 113 -0.35 18.40 12.26
N GLN A 114 -0.97 18.83 11.16
CA GLN A 114 -0.64 18.37 9.81
C GLN A 114 0.84 18.64 9.48
N LEU A 115 1.33 19.85 9.77
CA LEU A 115 2.71 20.25 9.54
C LEU A 115 3.69 19.37 10.32
N LEU A 116 3.42 19.11 11.61
CA LEU A 116 4.27 18.22 12.41
C LEU A 116 4.32 16.81 11.82
N GLN A 117 3.17 16.24 11.46
CA GLN A 117 3.09 14.89 10.90
C GLN A 117 3.90 14.77 9.61
N ILE A 118 3.70 15.69 8.66
CA ILE A 118 4.46 15.70 7.40
C ILE A 118 5.95 15.96 7.66
N ALA A 119 6.30 16.88 8.55
CA ALA A 119 7.70 17.17 8.87
C ALA A 119 8.42 15.97 9.47
N VAL A 120 7.77 15.20 10.34
CA VAL A 120 8.35 13.98 10.93
C VAL A 120 8.52 12.88 9.89
N ILE A 121 7.53 12.66 9.02
CA ILE A 121 7.64 11.72 7.90
C ILE A 121 8.80 12.11 6.98
N LYS A 122 8.87 13.39 6.57
CA LYS A 122 9.95 13.93 5.75
C LYS A 122 11.31 13.76 6.41
N PHE A 123 11.42 14.10 7.70
CA PHE A 123 12.65 13.91 8.48
C PHE A 123 13.13 12.46 8.42
N VAL A 124 12.25 11.47 8.65
CA VAL A 124 12.61 10.05 8.58
C VAL A 124 13.10 9.69 7.18
N LEU A 125 12.35 10.03 6.14
CA LEU A 125 12.69 9.70 4.76
C LEU A 125 14.06 10.27 4.34
N THR A 126 14.29 11.56 4.62
CA THR A 126 15.55 12.23 4.26
C THR A 126 16.72 11.69 5.08
N THR A 127 16.49 11.40 6.35
CA THR A 127 17.55 10.97 7.28
C THR A 127 18.00 9.55 6.97
N VAL A 128 17.07 8.62 6.73
CA VAL A 128 17.40 7.24 6.37
C VAL A 128 18.23 7.22 5.09
N HIS A 129 17.85 7.99 4.08
CA HIS A 129 18.62 8.09 2.84
C HIS A 129 20.01 8.68 3.08
N SER A 130 20.10 9.83 3.77
CA SER A 130 21.38 10.50 4.05
C SER A 130 22.35 9.60 4.84
N GLN A 131 21.87 8.96 5.90
CA GLN A 131 22.71 8.10 6.74
C GLN A 131 23.13 6.81 6.02
N ALA A 132 22.31 6.26 5.13
CA ALA A 132 22.70 5.12 4.32
C ALA A 132 23.86 5.47 3.36
N GLU A 133 23.83 6.66 2.76
CA GLU A 133 24.94 7.15 1.94
C GLU A 133 26.21 7.40 2.77
N GLN A 134 26.06 7.96 3.97
CA GLN A 134 27.18 8.15 4.90
C GLN A 134 27.79 6.81 5.31
N LEU A 135 26.97 5.80 5.61
CA LEU A 135 27.44 4.45 5.91
C LEU A 135 28.21 3.84 4.74
N LEU A 136 27.70 3.98 3.51
CA LEU A 136 28.40 3.51 2.31
C LEU A 136 29.74 4.24 2.11
N HIS A 137 29.79 5.54 2.37
CA HIS A 137 31.02 6.32 2.30
C HIS A 137 32.03 5.86 3.35
N GLN A 138 31.62 5.68 4.60
CA GLN A 138 32.46 5.17 5.69
C GLN A 138 33.02 3.78 5.38
N LEU A 139 32.18 2.86 4.90
CA LEU A 139 32.65 1.52 4.52
C LEU A 139 33.66 1.56 3.35
N ARG A 140 33.53 2.51 2.42
CA ARG A 140 34.52 2.73 1.35
C ARG A 140 35.85 3.20 1.93
N THR A 141 35.85 4.21 2.79
CA THR A 141 37.08 4.74 3.40
C THR A 141 37.78 3.69 4.26
N ASP A 142 37.03 2.95 5.06
CA ASP A 142 37.58 1.95 5.98
C ASP A 142 38.17 0.75 5.23
N SER A 143 37.56 0.36 4.09
CA SER A 143 38.07 -0.72 3.24
C SER A 143 39.44 -0.41 2.62
N VAL A 144 39.78 0.87 2.43
CA VAL A 144 41.10 1.30 1.93
C VAL A 144 42.14 1.25 3.05
N ASN A 145 41.76 1.68 4.26
CA ASN A 145 42.67 1.92 5.38
C ASN A 145 42.94 0.68 6.25
N GLU A 146 41.97 -0.21 6.50
CA GLU A 146 42.14 -1.34 7.42
C GLU A 146 42.60 -2.63 6.71
N ASN A 147 43.88 -3.02 6.80
CA ASN A 147 44.40 -4.24 6.13
C ASN A 147 43.83 -5.58 6.65
N THR A 148 43.38 -5.67 7.91
CA THR A 148 43.00 -6.94 8.55
C THR A 148 41.55 -7.35 8.33
N LYS A 149 40.66 -6.44 7.94
CA LYS A 149 39.21 -6.70 7.70
C LYS A 149 38.74 -6.30 6.29
N LYS A 150 39.65 -6.07 5.34
CA LYS A 150 39.32 -5.61 3.98
C LYS A 150 38.26 -6.47 3.29
N LEU A 151 38.38 -7.80 3.39
CA LEU A 151 37.46 -8.73 2.73
C LEU A 151 36.04 -8.62 3.31
N ASP A 152 35.89 -8.68 4.63
CA ASP A 152 34.58 -8.57 5.30
C ASP A 152 33.88 -7.23 5.01
N LEU A 153 34.64 -6.13 5.04
CA LEU A 153 34.13 -4.80 4.73
C LEU A 153 33.74 -4.66 3.25
N HIS A 154 34.55 -5.22 2.36
CA HIS A 154 34.26 -5.22 0.92
C HIS A 154 33.02 -6.07 0.59
N GLU A 155 32.89 -7.25 1.19
CA GLU A 155 31.69 -8.09 1.04
C GLU A 155 30.43 -7.38 1.56
N ARG A 156 30.51 -6.73 2.73
CA ARG A 156 29.41 -5.93 3.27
C ARG A 156 29.03 -4.79 2.34
N LEU A 157 30.01 -4.05 1.81
CA LEU A 157 29.79 -2.97 0.85
C LEU A 157 29.11 -3.46 -0.43
N LEU A 158 29.60 -4.56 -1.01
CA LEU A 158 28.98 -5.17 -2.20
C LEU A 158 27.55 -5.62 -1.91
N TRP A 159 27.30 -6.18 -0.73
CA TRP A 159 25.98 -6.58 -0.31
C TRP A 159 25.03 -5.39 -0.17
N ILE A 160 25.44 -4.30 0.49
CA ILE A 160 24.60 -3.10 0.66
C ILE A 160 24.29 -2.50 -0.71
N ASN A 161 25.27 -2.35 -1.60
CA ASN A 161 25.03 -1.81 -2.94
C ASN A 161 24.02 -2.67 -3.73
N ARG A 162 24.06 -4.00 -3.58
CA ARG A 162 23.10 -4.90 -4.24
C ARG A 162 21.69 -4.86 -3.64
N HIS A 163 21.56 -4.54 -2.35
CA HIS A 163 20.29 -4.62 -1.61
C HIS A 163 19.82 -3.26 -1.07
N LYS A 164 20.39 -2.15 -1.55
CA LYS A 164 20.19 -0.79 -1.04
C LYS A 164 18.71 -0.43 -0.90
N ASN A 165 17.92 -0.60 -1.96
CA ASN A 165 16.50 -0.23 -1.95
C ASN A 165 15.70 -1.02 -0.90
N ASN A 166 16.01 -2.31 -0.73
CA ASN A 166 15.35 -3.14 0.27
C ASN A 166 15.77 -2.77 1.70
N LEU A 167 17.05 -2.44 1.91
CA LEU A 167 17.55 -1.96 3.20
C LEU A 167 16.88 -0.64 3.58
N LEU A 168 16.83 0.33 2.66
CA LEU A 168 16.17 1.62 2.85
C LEU A 168 14.69 1.43 3.18
N TYR A 169 14.00 0.61 2.39
CA TYR A 169 12.58 0.31 2.63
C TYR A 169 12.36 -0.29 4.01
N GLN A 170 13.16 -1.27 4.44
CA GLN A 170 12.96 -1.93 5.73
C GLN A 170 13.18 -1.00 6.92
N VAL A 171 14.27 -0.21 6.90
CA VAL A 171 14.53 0.74 7.99
C VAL A 171 13.42 1.79 8.04
N THR A 172 12.99 2.29 6.87
CA THR A 172 11.89 3.26 6.78
C THR A 172 10.58 2.68 7.27
N TYR A 173 10.24 1.45 6.86
CA TYR A 173 9.06 0.73 7.29
C TYR A 173 9.01 0.54 8.80
N GLU A 174 10.12 0.10 9.42
CA GLU A 174 10.18 -0.07 10.87
C GLU A 174 9.94 1.26 11.61
N LEU A 175 10.43 2.38 11.08
CA LEU A 175 10.22 3.70 11.68
C LEU A 175 8.80 4.23 11.47
N PHE A 176 8.22 4.01 10.29
CA PHE A 176 6.82 4.36 10.02
C PHE A 176 5.87 3.57 10.92
N ASP A 177 6.13 2.28 11.11
CA ASP A 177 5.37 1.42 12.03
C ASP A 177 5.42 1.97 13.46
N GLN A 178 6.60 2.42 13.92
CA GLN A 178 6.72 3.06 15.24
C GLN A 178 5.94 4.37 15.37
N ILE A 179 6.01 5.24 14.37
CA ILE A 179 5.25 6.50 14.32
C ILE A 179 3.76 6.18 14.32
N HIS A 180 3.34 5.20 13.54
CA HIS A 180 1.95 4.76 13.45
C HIS A 180 1.43 4.25 14.80
N LEU A 181 2.22 3.43 15.50
CA LEU A 181 1.86 2.93 16.83
C LEU A 181 1.66 4.07 17.85
N VAL A 182 2.47 5.14 17.77
CA VAL A 182 2.30 6.31 18.63
C VAL A 182 1.03 7.09 18.25
N GLU A 183 0.76 7.25 16.97
CA GLU A 183 -0.45 7.91 16.45
C GLU A 183 -1.74 7.17 16.87
N LEU A 184 -1.73 5.83 16.89
CA LEU A 184 -2.85 4.99 17.36
C LEU A 184 -2.97 4.90 18.89
N SER A 185 -2.01 5.45 19.64
CA SER A 185 -1.96 5.34 21.09
C SER A 185 -2.93 6.32 21.78
N HIS A 186 -2.72 6.56 23.08
CA HIS A 186 -3.45 7.58 23.83
C HIS A 186 -3.33 8.99 23.23
N VAL A 187 -2.26 9.28 22.47
CA VAL A 187 -2.07 10.59 21.81
C VAL A 187 -3.06 10.80 20.67
N GLY A 188 -3.38 9.75 19.89
CA GLY A 188 -4.44 9.81 18.88
C GLY A 188 -5.82 10.06 19.50
N LYS A 189 -6.12 9.36 20.60
CA LYS A 189 -7.36 9.60 21.37
C LYS A 189 -7.45 11.02 21.94
N LEU A 190 -6.32 11.58 22.35
CA LEU A 190 -6.23 12.98 22.79
C LEU A 190 -6.54 13.94 21.64
N ARG A 191 -6.00 13.68 20.44
CA ARG A 191 -6.32 14.46 19.23
C ARG A 191 -7.82 14.44 18.94
N GLU A 192 -8.44 13.26 18.93
CA GLU A 192 -9.87 13.10 18.71
C GLU A 192 -10.69 13.85 19.77
N SER A 193 -10.33 13.71 21.05
CA SER A 193 -11.01 14.37 22.16
C SER A 193 -10.91 15.91 22.12
N LEU A 194 -9.76 16.46 21.70
CA LEU A 194 -9.51 17.89 21.74
C LEU A 194 -9.86 18.63 20.45
N LEU A 195 -9.69 17.99 19.30
CA LEU A 195 -9.85 18.58 17.98
C LEU A 195 -11.07 18.03 17.23
N GLY A 196 -11.73 17.00 17.74
CA GLY A 196 -12.92 16.39 17.13
C GLY A 196 -12.62 15.53 15.89
N LEU A 197 -11.35 15.21 15.64
CA LEU A 197 -10.91 14.45 14.47
C LEU A 197 -9.92 13.36 14.91
N ALA A 198 -10.17 12.11 14.51
CA ALA A 198 -9.25 11.00 14.77
C ALA A 198 -7.92 11.18 14.02
N TRP A 199 -7.99 11.69 12.79
CA TRP A 199 -6.85 11.90 11.90
C TRP A 199 -6.91 13.29 11.26
N SER A 200 -5.80 14.04 11.35
CA SER A 200 -5.64 15.35 10.69
C SER A 200 -5.26 15.24 9.21
N ILE A 201 -4.59 14.15 8.84
CA ILE A 201 -4.30 13.70 7.47
C ILE A 201 -4.77 12.25 7.40
N PRO A 202 -5.43 11.79 6.32
CA PRO A 202 -5.85 10.40 6.20
C PRO A 202 -4.71 9.44 6.53
N GLU A 203 -5.00 8.41 7.32
CA GLU A 203 -4.01 7.42 7.77
C GLU A 203 -3.29 6.78 6.58
N GLU A 204 -4.05 6.44 5.55
CA GLU A 204 -3.58 5.80 4.33
C GLU A 204 -2.70 6.72 3.48
N MET A 205 -2.84 8.04 3.65
CA MET A 205 -1.97 9.03 3.02
C MET A 205 -0.65 9.16 3.78
N LEU A 206 -0.71 9.24 5.11
CA LEU A 206 0.48 9.45 5.96
C LEU A 206 1.37 8.21 6.01
N PHE A 207 0.77 7.02 6.09
CA PHE A 207 1.45 5.73 6.17
C PHE A 207 1.46 4.95 4.87
N ASN A 208 1.23 5.64 3.75
CA ASN A 208 1.28 5.07 2.41
C ASN A 208 2.58 4.26 2.17
N PRO A 209 2.50 2.95 1.90
CA PRO A 209 3.67 2.11 1.62
C PRO A 209 4.58 2.62 0.50
N LEU A 210 4.06 3.40 -0.45
CA LEU A 210 4.84 3.98 -1.55
C LEU A 210 5.77 5.11 -1.10
N LEU A 211 5.47 5.78 0.02
CA LEU A 211 6.38 6.78 0.62
C LEU A 211 7.62 6.12 1.22
N GLN A 212 7.50 4.85 1.63
CA GLN A 212 8.52 4.15 2.40
C GLN A 212 9.61 3.54 1.52
N THR A 213 9.49 3.66 0.19
CA THR A 213 10.41 3.06 -0.77
C THR A 213 11.05 4.09 -1.69
N PRO A 214 12.35 3.95 -2.00
CA PRO A 214 12.98 4.75 -3.04
C PRO A 214 12.52 4.34 -4.45
N ASP A 215 11.92 3.18 -4.60
CA ASP A 215 11.49 2.60 -5.88
C ASP A 215 10.02 2.16 -5.79
N MET A 216 9.14 2.89 -6.48
CA MET A 216 7.69 2.61 -6.54
C MET A 216 7.38 1.30 -7.29
N HIS A 217 8.33 0.82 -8.10
CA HIS A 217 8.23 -0.41 -8.88
C HIS A 217 8.84 -1.61 -8.14
N ASN A 218 9.19 -1.45 -6.86
CA ASN A 218 9.71 -2.53 -6.04
C ASN A 218 8.66 -3.64 -5.87
N HIS A 219 8.87 -4.74 -6.60
CA HIS A 219 7.99 -5.90 -6.60
C HIS A 219 7.72 -6.51 -5.22
N GLN A 220 8.66 -6.39 -4.27
CA GLN A 220 8.42 -6.91 -2.92
C GLN A 220 7.35 -6.10 -2.20
N ILE A 221 7.32 -4.78 -2.42
CA ILE A 221 6.34 -3.87 -1.81
C ILE A 221 4.99 -4.06 -2.49
N LEU A 222 4.99 -4.06 -3.82
CA LEU A 222 3.78 -4.33 -4.59
C LEU A 222 3.15 -5.66 -4.19
N MET A 223 3.94 -6.72 -4.02
CA MET A 223 3.45 -8.02 -3.58
C MET A 223 2.95 -8.05 -2.12
N SER A 224 3.54 -7.23 -1.24
CA SER A 224 3.20 -7.23 0.20
C SER A 224 1.99 -6.37 0.53
N HIS A 225 1.80 -5.24 -0.17
CA HIS A 225 0.81 -4.22 0.17
C HIS A 225 -0.25 -4.02 -0.90
N TYR A 226 0.00 -4.47 -2.13
CA TYR A 226 -0.85 -4.22 -3.28
C TYR A 226 -0.97 -5.49 -4.14
N VAL A 227 -1.44 -5.32 -5.38
CA VAL A 227 -1.33 -6.35 -6.40
C VAL A 227 -0.01 -6.24 -7.16
N LEU A 228 0.68 -7.37 -7.35
CA LEU A 228 1.86 -7.44 -8.21
C LEU A 228 1.44 -7.32 -9.68
N LEU A 229 1.73 -6.18 -10.31
CA LEU A 229 1.40 -5.90 -11.72
C LEU A 229 2.56 -6.20 -12.67
N SER A 230 2.23 -6.37 -13.95
CA SER A 230 3.25 -6.50 -15.00
C SER A 230 3.97 -5.17 -15.23
N GLN A 231 5.30 -5.22 -15.38
CA GLN A 231 6.11 -4.06 -15.78
C GLN A 231 6.29 -3.95 -17.29
N ASP A 232 5.87 -4.96 -18.05
CA ASP A 232 5.91 -4.93 -19.50
C ASP A 232 4.88 -3.92 -20.03
N PRO A 233 5.30 -2.87 -20.76
CA PRO A 233 4.40 -1.84 -21.29
C PRO A 233 3.34 -2.42 -22.24
N ASP A 234 3.63 -3.55 -22.89
CA ASP A 234 2.72 -4.20 -23.83
C ASP A 234 1.77 -5.20 -23.17
N SER A 235 1.98 -5.50 -21.89
CA SER A 235 1.16 -6.46 -21.15
C SER A 235 -0.25 -5.93 -20.90
N ASN A 236 -1.25 -6.77 -21.19
CA ASN A 236 -2.65 -6.52 -20.81
C ASN A 236 -2.85 -6.43 -19.29
N TYR A 237 -1.90 -6.90 -18.50
CA TYR A 237 -1.89 -6.85 -17.05
C TYR A 237 -1.05 -5.68 -16.48
N GLY A 238 -0.66 -4.72 -17.33
CA GLY A 238 -0.02 -3.48 -16.90
C GLY A 238 -1.02 -2.48 -16.30
N PHE A 239 -0.56 -1.65 -15.37
CA PHE A 239 -1.40 -0.68 -14.64
C PHE A 239 -2.24 0.21 -15.55
N LYS A 240 -1.66 0.80 -16.61
CA LYS A 240 -2.36 1.72 -17.51
C LYS A 240 -3.58 1.06 -18.18
N ARG A 241 -3.41 -0.17 -18.69
CA ARG A 241 -4.48 -0.91 -19.38
C ARG A 241 -5.55 -1.39 -18.40
N LEU A 242 -5.12 -1.92 -17.25
CA LEU A 242 -6.04 -2.34 -16.19
C LEU A 242 -6.85 -1.17 -15.64
N LYS A 243 -6.26 0.01 -15.47
CA LYS A 243 -6.98 1.20 -15.02
C LYS A 243 -8.15 1.51 -15.95
N VAL A 244 -7.91 1.59 -17.25
CA VAL A 244 -8.97 1.84 -18.25
C VAL A 244 -10.05 0.76 -18.19
N LEU A 245 -9.66 -0.50 -18.07
CA LEU A 245 -10.59 -1.62 -17.97
C LEU A 245 -11.45 -1.56 -16.70
N ILE A 246 -10.85 -1.30 -15.54
CA ILE A 246 -11.54 -1.22 -14.26
C ILE A 246 -12.45 0.01 -14.22
N ASP A 247 -12.00 1.16 -14.74
CA ASP A 247 -12.82 2.36 -14.83
C ASP A 247 -14.10 2.11 -15.65
N GLN A 248 -13.97 1.49 -16.82
CA GLN A 248 -15.10 1.14 -17.71
C GLN A 248 -16.03 0.10 -17.07
N LEU A 249 -15.47 -0.89 -16.38
CA LEU A 249 -16.23 -1.88 -15.63
C LEU A 249 -17.07 -1.22 -14.53
N LEU A 250 -16.47 -0.30 -13.77
CA LEU A 250 -17.16 0.41 -12.70
C LEU A 250 -18.25 1.35 -13.23
N ASP A 251 -18.05 1.96 -14.41
CA ASP A 251 -19.10 2.74 -15.09
C ASP A 251 -20.27 1.85 -15.52
N GLU A 252 -19.99 0.67 -16.08
CA GLU A 252 -21.03 -0.30 -16.45
C GLU A 252 -21.83 -0.79 -15.24
N VAL A 253 -21.15 -1.12 -14.14
CA VAL A 253 -21.78 -1.50 -12.88
C VAL A 253 -22.64 -0.36 -12.32
N SER A 254 -22.13 0.88 -12.37
CA SER A 254 -22.87 2.06 -11.92
C SER A 254 -24.20 2.23 -12.67
N ASN A 255 -24.16 2.08 -14.00
CA ASN A 255 -25.33 2.22 -14.86
C ASN A 255 -26.39 1.12 -14.61
N ILE A 256 -25.96 -0.11 -14.34
CA ILE A 256 -26.86 -1.27 -14.15
C ILE A 256 -27.47 -1.27 -12.75
N CYS A 257 -26.69 -0.89 -11.74
CA CYS A 257 -27.12 -0.91 -10.36
C CYS A 257 -27.77 0.40 -9.88
N HIS A 258 -27.91 1.40 -10.76
CA HIS A 258 -28.51 2.70 -10.43
C HIS A 258 -27.97 3.30 -9.11
N LEU A 259 -26.65 3.28 -8.95
CA LEU A 259 -25.99 3.68 -7.71
C LEU A 259 -26.32 5.14 -7.37
N GLN A 260 -26.70 5.43 -6.12
CA GLN A 260 -26.65 6.81 -5.63
C GLN A 260 -25.25 7.06 -5.10
N ILE A 261 -24.48 7.75 -5.93
CA ILE A 261 -23.27 8.40 -5.50
C ILE A 261 -23.75 9.74 -4.93
N GLU A 262 -23.78 9.90 -3.60
CA GLU A 262 -24.07 11.22 -3.01
C GLU A 262 -23.04 12.23 -3.55
N PRO A 263 -23.42 13.23 -4.36
CA PRO A 263 -22.47 14.17 -4.91
C PRO A 263 -22.53 15.43 -4.05
N LYS A 264 -21.56 15.66 -3.16
CA LYS A 264 -21.31 17.02 -2.62
C LYS A 264 -19.85 17.41 -2.43
N LEU A 265 -18.89 16.64 -2.93
CA LEU A 265 -17.46 16.99 -2.82
C LEU A 265 -16.67 16.71 -4.11
N GLU A 266 -17.25 16.98 -5.29
CA GLU A 266 -16.43 17.38 -6.44
C GLU A 266 -15.92 18.81 -6.22
N LYS A 267 -15.10 19.02 -5.17
CA LYS A 267 -14.18 20.16 -5.23
C LYS A 267 -13.03 19.70 -6.10
N GLN A 268 -12.97 20.26 -7.31
CA GLN A 268 -11.80 20.20 -8.17
C GLN A 268 -10.56 20.43 -7.30
N CYS A 269 -9.69 19.41 -7.18
CA CYS A 269 -8.29 19.71 -6.90
C CYS A 269 -7.86 20.68 -8.00
N VAL A 270 -7.42 21.88 -7.60
CA VAL A 270 -6.96 22.93 -8.50
C VAL A 270 -6.09 22.30 -9.58
N GLU A 271 -6.46 22.50 -10.84
CA GLU A 271 -5.62 22.15 -11.98
C GLU A 271 -4.29 22.88 -11.79
N HIS A 272 -3.28 22.13 -11.36
CA HIS A 272 -1.91 22.63 -11.36
C HIS A 272 -1.20 22.00 -12.56
N PRO A 273 -0.91 22.81 -13.60
CA PRO A 273 -0.04 22.36 -14.67
C PRO A 273 1.35 22.23 -14.03
N ILE A 274 1.98 21.08 -14.22
CA ILE A 274 3.35 20.66 -13.86
C ILE A 274 3.25 19.31 -13.13
N LEU A 275 3.07 18.26 -13.93
CA LEU A 275 3.66 16.94 -13.70
C LEU A 275 3.93 16.32 -15.08
N ASP A 276 5.20 16.32 -15.47
CA ASP A 276 5.76 15.57 -16.62
C ASP A 276 5.91 14.07 -16.30
N ASP A 277 4.98 13.47 -15.54
CA ASP A 277 4.91 12.01 -15.43
C ASP A 277 3.68 11.55 -16.23
N GLU A 278 3.94 11.02 -17.44
CA GLU A 278 2.98 10.55 -18.46
C GLU A 278 1.98 9.47 -17.97
N ARG A 279 1.86 9.24 -16.66
CA ARG A 279 1.09 8.16 -16.04
C ARG A 279 -0.12 8.62 -15.24
N MET A 280 -0.21 9.89 -14.84
CA MET A 280 -1.38 10.44 -14.17
C MET A 280 -1.71 11.84 -14.68
N THR A 281 -2.66 11.92 -15.62
CA THR A 281 -3.14 13.19 -16.20
C THR A 281 -4.13 13.95 -15.30
N SER A 282 -4.57 13.38 -14.17
CA SER A 282 -5.49 14.08 -13.24
C SER A 282 -5.39 13.57 -11.79
N LEU A 283 -5.06 14.45 -10.84
CA LEU A 283 -5.16 14.20 -9.38
C LEU A 283 -6.61 14.32 -8.87
N ILE A 284 -7.57 13.88 -9.68
CA ILE A 284 -9.00 13.92 -9.36
C ILE A 284 -9.35 12.63 -8.61
N PHE A 285 -9.90 12.76 -7.41
CA PHE A 285 -10.44 11.65 -6.63
C PHE A 285 -11.92 11.44 -6.97
N SER A 286 -12.32 10.18 -6.99
CA SER A 286 -13.69 9.75 -7.27
C SER A 286 -14.10 8.63 -6.32
N TRP A 287 -15.38 8.26 -6.31
CA TRP A 287 -15.86 7.09 -5.57
C TRP A 287 -15.16 5.78 -6.00
N LYS A 288 -14.62 5.73 -7.22
CA LYS A 288 -13.86 4.59 -7.77
C LYS A 288 -12.50 4.41 -7.09
N ASP A 289 -12.01 5.42 -6.38
CA ASP A 289 -10.75 5.40 -5.65
C ASP A 289 -10.92 4.94 -4.18
N VAL A 290 -12.12 4.50 -3.79
CA VAL A 290 -12.43 4.08 -2.43
C VAL A 290 -12.52 2.54 -2.38
N PRO A 291 -11.54 1.84 -1.78
CA PRO A 291 -11.52 0.38 -1.77
C PRO A 291 -12.76 -0.26 -1.14
N ASP A 292 -13.33 0.35 -0.10
CA ASP A 292 -14.53 -0.15 0.60
C ASP A 292 -15.75 -0.24 -0.33
N ASN A 293 -15.81 0.60 -1.36
CA ASN A 293 -16.88 0.54 -2.36
C ASN A 293 -16.81 -0.77 -3.17
N MET A 294 -15.63 -1.38 -3.32
CA MET A 294 -15.50 -2.67 -4.02
C MET A 294 -16.14 -3.81 -3.23
N ASP A 295 -16.09 -3.75 -1.90
CA ASP A 295 -16.81 -4.71 -1.05
C ASP A 295 -18.32 -4.48 -1.12
N ILE A 296 -18.79 -3.24 -1.13
CA ILE A 296 -20.22 -2.92 -1.29
C ILE A 296 -20.76 -3.47 -2.64
N LEU A 297 -19.99 -3.33 -3.72
CA LEU A 297 -20.43 -3.70 -5.06
C LEU A 297 -20.33 -5.21 -5.37
N PHE A 298 -19.30 -5.89 -4.85
CA PHE A 298 -18.98 -7.26 -5.29
C PHE A 298 -19.06 -8.32 -4.17
N LYS A 299 -19.37 -7.95 -2.93
CA LYS A 299 -19.54 -8.93 -1.85
C LYS A 299 -20.95 -9.52 -1.86
N ILE A 300 -21.10 -10.65 -2.53
CA ILE A 300 -22.32 -11.47 -2.42
C ILE A 300 -22.44 -11.93 -0.97
N GLN A 301 -23.45 -11.45 -0.25
CA GLN A 301 -23.82 -12.01 1.04
C GLN A 301 -24.52 -13.35 0.78
N ASP A 302 -23.92 -14.44 1.23
CA ASP A 302 -24.60 -15.71 1.37
C ASP A 302 -25.51 -15.56 2.59
N SER A 303 -26.80 -15.36 2.35
CA SER A 303 -27.82 -15.43 3.38
C SER A 303 -27.74 -16.81 4.02
N PHE A 304 -27.16 -16.86 5.23
CA PHE A 304 -27.16 -18.05 6.07
C PHE A 304 -28.62 -18.47 6.30
N GLU A 305 -28.82 -19.78 6.18
CA GLU A 305 -30.02 -20.55 6.46
C GLU A 305 -30.86 -19.99 7.61
N GLY A 306 -32.14 -19.74 7.33
CA GLY A 306 -33.14 -19.49 8.36
C GLY A 306 -33.68 -18.07 8.37
N LEU A 307 -34.39 -17.69 7.30
CA LEU A 307 -35.69 -17.03 7.39
C LEU A 307 -36.31 -17.14 5.99
N GLU A 308 -37.38 -17.93 5.92
CA GLU A 308 -38.25 -18.02 4.76
C GLU A 308 -38.84 -16.64 4.48
N ASP A 309 -38.26 -15.91 3.51
CA ASP A 309 -39.02 -14.92 2.74
C ASP A 309 -38.43 -14.77 1.33
N ASN A 310 -39.26 -15.14 0.36
CA ASN A 310 -38.95 -15.29 -1.06
C ASN A 310 -38.88 -13.95 -1.81
N SER A 311 -37.91 -13.10 -1.49
CA SER A 311 -37.40 -12.13 -2.46
C SER A 311 -35.91 -11.95 -2.24
N ALA A 312 -35.10 -12.33 -3.24
CA ALA A 312 -33.71 -11.90 -3.26
C ALA A 312 -33.70 -10.38 -3.15
N ASP A 313 -33.12 -9.86 -2.06
CA ASP A 313 -32.99 -8.43 -1.84
C ASP A 313 -32.37 -7.80 -3.10
N ALA A 314 -32.93 -6.70 -3.59
CA ALA A 314 -32.50 -6.08 -4.85
C ALA A 314 -31.01 -5.68 -4.82
N THR A 315 -30.47 -5.42 -3.63
CA THR A 315 -29.03 -5.31 -3.35
C THR A 315 -28.26 -6.55 -3.79
N GLN A 316 -28.72 -7.75 -3.39
CA GLN A 316 -28.08 -9.02 -3.72
C GLN A 316 -28.17 -9.30 -5.23
N VAL A 317 -29.27 -8.90 -5.88
CA VAL A 317 -29.42 -9.00 -7.34
C VAL A 317 -28.38 -8.13 -8.05
N CYS A 318 -28.24 -6.85 -7.66
CA CYS A 318 -27.19 -5.98 -8.21
C CYS A 318 -25.79 -6.57 -7.97
N GLN A 319 -25.45 -6.99 -6.75
CA GLN A 319 -24.12 -7.54 -6.45
C GLN A 319 -23.81 -8.78 -7.29
N ARG A 320 -24.79 -9.66 -7.54
CA ARG A 320 -24.64 -10.82 -8.42
C ARG A 320 -24.39 -10.40 -9.87
N GLN A 321 -25.11 -9.39 -10.35
CA GLN A 321 -24.90 -8.83 -11.70
C GLN A 321 -23.53 -8.17 -11.83
N ALA A 322 -23.15 -7.32 -10.88
CA ALA A 322 -21.84 -6.67 -10.82
C ALA A 322 -20.69 -7.68 -10.80
N THR A 323 -20.80 -8.73 -9.98
CA THR A 323 -19.81 -9.81 -9.93
C THR A 323 -19.70 -10.56 -11.26
N LYS A 324 -20.82 -10.79 -11.94
CA LYS A 324 -20.83 -11.44 -13.26
C LYS A 324 -20.14 -10.58 -14.32
N ILE A 325 -20.38 -9.27 -14.31
CA ILE A 325 -19.71 -8.30 -15.19
C ILE A 325 -18.20 -8.31 -14.92
N LEU A 326 -17.81 -8.25 -13.64
CA LEU A 326 -16.41 -8.31 -13.23
C LEU A 326 -15.71 -9.56 -13.78
N GLU A 327 -16.30 -10.74 -13.57
CA GLU A 327 -15.74 -11.98 -14.09
C GLU A 327 -15.65 -11.96 -15.63
N GLN A 328 -16.70 -11.51 -16.31
CA GLN A 328 -16.74 -11.45 -17.77
C GLN A 328 -15.66 -10.51 -18.34
N ARG A 329 -15.54 -9.30 -17.80
CA ARG A 329 -14.56 -8.30 -18.26
C ARG A 329 -13.13 -8.76 -18.05
N LEU A 330 -12.82 -9.33 -16.88
CA LEU A 330 -11.47 -9.86 -16.60
C LEU A 330 -11.13 -11.09 -17.45
N ARG A 331 -12.12 -11.92 -17.79
CA ARG A 331 -11.94 -13.03 -18.74
C ARG A 331 -11.70 -12.54 -20.16
N GLN A 332 -12.49 -11.58 -20.63
CA GLN A 332 -12.34 -10.98 -21.96
C GLN A 332 -10.96 -10.34 -22.15
N ALA A 333 -10.44 -9.70 -21.10
CA ALA A 333 -9.08 -9.13 -21.10
C ALA A 333 -7.96 -10.15 -20.87
N GLN A 334 -8.30 -11.43 -20.66
CA GLN A 334 -7.35 -12.53 -20.46
C GLN A 334 -6.40 -12.34 -19.27
N VAL A 335 -6.83 -11.59 -18.24
CA VAL A 335 -5.98 -11.22 -17.09
C VAL A 335 -6.10 -12.17 -15.89
N ILE A 336 -7.07 -13.10 -15.90
CA ILE A 336 -7.34 -14.04 -14.80
C ILE A 336 -6.12 -14.84 -14.38
N ARG A 337 -5.29 -15.29 -15.35
CA ARG A 337 -4.11 -16.07 -15.00
C ARG A 337 -3.04 -15.23 -14.30
N HIS A 338 -2.83 -14.00 -14.76
CA HIS A 338 -1.87 -13.08 -14.19
C HIS A 338 -2.26 -12.67 -12.77
N LEU A 339 -3.55 -12.40 -12.52
CA LEU A 339 -4.01 -12.05 -11.17
C LEU A 339 -3.83 -13.20 -10.18
N LEU A 340 -4.14 -14.44 -10.58
CA LEU A 340 -3.94 -15.60 -9.71
C LEU A 340 -2.45 -15.86 -9.46
N ALA A 341 -1.60 -15.65 -10.48
CA ALA A 341 -0.15 -15.74 -10.32
C ALA A 341 0.39 -14.68 -9.35
N ALA A 342 -0.13 -13.45 -9.40
CA ALA A 342 0.23 -12.39 -8.47
C ALA A 342 -0.05 -12.81 -7.01
N TYR A 343 -1.23 -13.37 -6.72
CA TYR A 343 -1.59 -13.81 -5.36
C TYR A 343 -0.89 -15.09 -4.89
N GLU A 344 -0.45 -15.97 -5.79
CA GLU A 344 0.37 -17.15 -5.42
C GLU A 344 1.85 -16.83 -5.23
N THR A 345 2.33 -15.71 -5.78
CA THR A 345 3.73 -15.30 -5.71
C THR A 345 4.25 -15.10 -4.28
N PRO A 346 3.53 -14.42 -3.34
CA PRO A 346 3.98 -14.29 -1.95
C PRO A 346 4.27 -15.62 -1.28
N ARG A 347 3.39 -16.62 -1.45
CA ARG A 347 3.55 -17.96 -0.89
C ARG A 347 4.82 -18.64 -1.40
N LEU A 348 5.09 -18.51 -2.71
CA LEU A 348 6.32 -19.04 -3.30
C LEU A 348 7.56 -18.27 -2.87
N TYR A 349 7.47 -16.95 -2.74
CA TYR A 349 8.58 -16.11 -2.30
C TYR A 349 9.04 -16.50 -0.89
N GLU A 350 8.09 -16.73 0.03
CA GLU A 350 8.37 -17.25 1.37
C GLU A 350 8.87 -18.70 1.32
N HIS A 351 8.25 -19.56 0.51
CA HIS A 351 8.70 -20.95 0.33
C HIS A 351 10.18 -21.02 -0.09
N TYR A 352 10.62 -20.14 -0.99
CA TYR A 352 12.00 -20.05 -1.46
C TYR A 352 12.90 -19.18 -0.56
N ALA A 353 12.48 -18.91 0.68
CA ALA A 353 13.23 -18.15 1.68
C ALA A 353 13.76 -16.80 1.14
N LYS A 354 13.00 -16.15 0.27
CA LYS A 354 13.34 -14.85 -0.33
C LYS A 354 14.65 -14.84 -1.14
N LEU A 355 15.09 -16.02 -1.61
CA LEU A 355 16.31 -16.15 -2.42
C LEU A 355 16.09 -15.74 -3.89
N LEU A 356 14.85 -15.79 -4.36
CA LEU A 356 14.46 -15.45 -5.72
C LEU A 356 13.68 -14.14 -5.72
N LYS A 357 13.89 -13.30 -6.74
CA LYS A 357 13.10 -12.07 -6.90
C LYS A 357 11.62 -12.42 -7.08
N PRO A 358 10.67 -11.73 -6.41
CA PRO A 358 9.23 -12.00 -6.55
C PRO A 358 8.75 -12.00 -8.01
N TYR A 359 9.19 -11.01 -8.79
CA TYR A 359 8.78 -10.90 -10.19
C TYR A 359 9.20 -12.10 -11.03
N LEU A 360 10.39 -12.67 -10.78
CA LEU A 360 10.85 -13.86 -11.49
C LEU A 360 9.92 -15.06 -11.28
N LEU A 361 9.37 -15.21 -10.07
CA LEU A 361 8.41 -16.26 -9.74
C LEU A 361 7.08 -16.00 -10.47
N TYR A 362 6.58 -14.77 -10.41
CA TYR A 362 5.39 -14.34 -11.14
C TYR A 362 5.50 -14.61 -12.65
N GLN A 363 6.61 -14.21 -13.28
CA GLN A 363 6.86 -14.43 -14.71
C GLN A 363 6.83 -15.93 -15.06
N ALA A 364 7.38 -16.78 -14.20
CA ALA A 364 7.41 -18.23 -14.43
C ALA A 364 6.01 -18.87 -14.33
N LEU A 365 5.15 -18.34 -13.46
CA LEU A 365 3.75 -18.74 -13.36
C LEU A 365 2.95 -18.30 -14.60
N CYS A 366 3.31 -17.15 -15.19
CA CYS A 366 2.66 -16.56 -16.36
C CYS A 366 3.17 -17.07 -17.72
N ASP A 367 4.11 -18.04 -17.76
CA ASP A 367 4.78 -18.51 -18.99
C ASP A 367 5.70 -17.48 -19.68
N GLU A 368 6.04 -16.37 -19.02
CA GLU A 368 6.95 -15.36 -19.57
C GLU A 368 8.42 -15.80 -19.49
N ILE A 369 8.74 -16.71 -18.56
CA ILE A 369 10.09 -17.29 -18.42
C ILE A 369 10.01 -18.80 -18.19
N LYS A 370 11.02 -19.52 -18.70
CA LYS A 370 11.16 -20.96 -18.51
C LYS A 370 11.49 -21.29 -17.06
N ILE A 371 10.90 -22.37 -16.54
CA ILE A 371 11.11 -22.81 -15.15
C ILE A 371 12.57 -23.25 -14.93
N GLU A 372 13.20 -23.78 -15.96
CA GLU A 372 14.59 -24.20 -15.96
C GLU A 372 15.53 -23.02 -15.63
N GLU A 373 15.23 -21.82 -16.14
CA GLU A 373 16.01 -20.62 -15.85
C GLU A 373 15.88 -20.18 -14.39
N VAL A 374 14.68 -20.32 -13.81
CA VAL A 374 14.45 -20.08 -12.38
C VAL A 374 15.20 -21.10 -11.52
N ALA A 375 15.23 -22.37 -11.96
CA ALA A 375 15.97 -23.42 -11.27
C ALA A 375 17.48 -23.13 -11.20
N VAL A 376 18.07 -22.68 -12.31
CA VAL A 376 19.49 -22.28 -12.36
C VAL A 376 19.75 -21.11 -11.41
N LYS A 377 18.89 -20.09 -11.39
CA LYS A 377 19.01 -18.95 -10.47
C LYS A 377 18.92 -19.40 -9.00
N LEU A 378 18.01 -20.31 -8.67
CA LEU A 378 17.89 -20.87 -7.32
C LEU A 378 19.16 -21.61 -6.89
N GLN A 379 19.70 -22.47 -7.77
CA GLN A 379 20.94 -23.19 -7.50
C GLN A 379 22.13 -22.25 -7.26
N ASN A 380 22.24 -21.18 -8.05
CA ASN A 380 23.30 -20.19 -7.87
C ASN A 380 23.17 -19.44 -6.54
N GLN A 381 21.96 -19.05 -6.13
CA GLN A 381 21.72 -18.37 -4.86
C GLN A 381 22.01 -19.27 -3.65
N LEU A 382 21.70 -20.57 -3.76
CA LEU A 382 22.02 -21.55 -2.73
C LEU A 382 23.53 -21.75 -2.52
N LYS A 383 24.35 -21.54 -3.57
CA LYS A 383 25.81 -21.57 -3.46
C LYS A 383 26.40 -20.33 -2.78
N ILE A 384 25.74 -19.18 -2.93
CA ILE A 384 26.26 -17.87 -2.50
C ILE A 384 25.85 -17.52 -1.05
N ARG A 385 24.71 -18.01 -0.55
CA ARG A 385 24.22 -17.69 0.81
C ARG A 385 24.21 -18.91 1.75
N PRO A 386 25.15 -19.00 2.70
CA PRO A 386 25.12 -19.97 3.80
C PRO A 386 24.25 -19.49 4.98
N LEU A 387 23.26 -18.62 4.76
CA LEU A 387 22.38 -18.15 5.84
C LEU A 387 21.30 -19.16 6.22
N ARG A 388 21.25 -20.33 5.56
CA ARG A 388 20.33 -21.40 5.90
C ARG A 388 20.80 -22.09 7.18
N ARG A 389 19.93 -22.16 8.18
CA ARG A 389 20.27 -22.77 9.46
C ARG A 389 20.25 -24.30 9.32
N PRO A 390 21.03 -25.04 10.13
CA PRO A 390 20.88 -26.49 10.24
C PRO A 390 19.43 -26.81 10.62
N GLY A 391 18.66 -27.40 9.71
CA GLY A 391 17.23 -27.70 9.88
C GLY A 391 16.28 -27.04 8.88
N ASP A 392 16.73 -26.07 8.07
CA ASP A 392 15.87 -25.46 7.04
C ASP A 392 15.54 -26.50 5.92
N LYS A 393 14.25 -26.66 5.58
CA LYS A 393 13.75 -27.64 4.58
C LYS A 393 14.38 -27.45 3.20
N PRO A 394 14.84 -28.49 2.48
CA PRO A 394 15.45 -28.33 1.16
C PRO A 394 14.51 -27.61 0.18
N LEU A 395 15.07 -26.74 -0.65
CA LEU A 395 14.33 -25.91 -1.60
C LEU A 395 14.41 -26.53 -3.00
N TYR A 396 13.26 -26.91 -3.56
CA TYR A 396 13.18 -27.54 -4.88
C TYR A 396 12.26 -26.76 -5.83
N ILE A 397 12.55 -26.81 -7.13
CA ILE A 397 11.73 -26.16 -8.16
C ILE A 397 10.36 -26.84 -8.39
N THR A 398 10.16 -28.02 -7.80
CA THR A 398 8.93 -28.81 -7.91
C THR A 398 7.71 -28.05 -7.41
N GLU A 399 7.84 -27.24 -6.36
CA GLU A 399 6.73 -26.44 -5.82
C GLU A 399 6.25 -25.39 -6.83
N LEU A 400 7.16 -24.72 -7.54
CA LEU A 400 6.81 -23.81 -8.64
C LEU A 400 6.07 -24.54 -9.77
N LYS A 401 6.53 -25.74 -10.16
CA LYS A 401 5.87 -26.58 -11.18
C LYS A 401 4.46 -26.98 -10.76
N ASN A 402 4.28 -27.40 -9.51
CA ASN A 402 2.99 -27.82 -8.96
C ASN A 402 2.01 -26.64 -8.88
N THR A 403 2.49 -25.49 -8.43
CA THR A 403 1.71 -24.25 -8.33
C THR A 403 1.21 -23.80 -9.69
N LYS A 404 2.08 -23.82 -10.70
CA LYS A 404 1.72 -23.50 -12.08
C LYS A 404 0.61 -24.41 -12.63
N LYS A 405 0.71 -25.73 -12.40
CA LYS A 405 -0.36 -26.68 -12.80
C LYS A 405 -1.68 -26.39 -12.09
N ARG A 406 -1.64 -26.09 -10.79
CA ARG A 406 -2.83 -25.72 -10.00
C ARG A 406 -3.47 -24.45 -10.54
N LEU A 407 -2.68 -23.42 -10.82
CA LEU A 407 -3.14 -22.14 -11.37
C LEU A 407 -3.89 -22.31 -12.68
N THR A 408 -3.38 -23.13 -13.61
CA THR A 408 -4.09 -23.40 -14.88
C THR A 408 -5.46 -24.03 -14.67
N LYS A 409 -5.63 -24.85 -13.63
CA LYS A 409 -6.93 -25.44 -13.27
C LYS A 409 -7.87 -24.39 -12.67
N VAL A 410 -7.38 -23.60 -11.71
CA VAL A 410 -8.17 -22.56 -11.01
C VAL A 410 -8.58 -21.44 -11.96
N ALA A 411 -7.72 -21.03 -12.90
CA ALA A 411 -8.00 -19.97 -13.87
C ALA A 411 -9.23 -20.25 -14.76
N ARG A 412 -9.64 -21.52 -14.91
CA ARG A 412 -10.87 -21.88 -15.65
C ARG A 412 -12.12 -21.39 -14.93
N ARG A 413 -12.14 -21.45 -13.59
CA ARG A 413 -13.25 -21.04 -12.72
C ARG A 413 -12.67 -20.36 -11.47
N PRO A 414 -12.24 -19.10 -11.58
CA PRO A 414 -11.70 -18.37 -10.45
C PRO A 414 -12.82 -18.13 -9.43
N GLU A 415 -12.47 -18.13 -8.15
CA GLU A 415 -13.40 -17.76 -7.08
C GLU A 415 -13.71 -16.27 -7.15
N SER A 416 -15.00 -15.91 -7.04
CA SER A 416 -15.46 -14.51 -7.06
C SER A 416 -14.77 -13.66 -6.00
N ARG A 417 -14.49 -14.25 -4.83
CA ARG A 417 -13.75 -13.60 -3.74
C ARG A 417 -12.38 -13.09 -4.18
N ILE A 418 -11.64 -13.85 -4.99
CA ILE A 418 -10.30 -13.45 -5.45
C ILE A 418 -10.40 -12.31 -6.47
N LEU A 419 -11.43 -12.32 -7.34
CA LEU A 419 -11.64 -11.23 -8.30
C LEU A 419 -12.03 -9.93 -7.61
N ARG A 420 -12.84 -10.01 -6.55
CA ARG A 420 -13.14 -8.86 -5.69
C ARG A 420 -11.88 -8.33 -5.02
N LEU A 421 -11.12 -9.21 -4.36
CA LEU A 421 -9.86 -8.83 -3.71
C LEU A 421 -8.90 -8.12 -4.68
N PHE A 422 -8.77 -8.65 -5.91
CA PHE A 422 -8.00 -8.01 -6.97
C PHE A 422 -8.45 -6.58 -7.25
N THR A 423 -9.75 -6.38 -7.38
CA THR A 423 -10.31 -5.05 -7.69
C THR A 423 -10.09 -4.09 -6.51
N THR A 424 -10.30 -4.56 -5.28
CA THR A 424 -10.00 -3.80 -4.06
C THR A 424 -8.53 -3.40 -4.01
N ASP A 425 -7.60 -4.35 -4.13
CA ASP A 425 -6.16 -4.08 -4.04
C ASP A 425 -5.67 -3.16 -5.18
N PHE A 426 -6.24 -3.30 -6.38
CA PHE A 426 -5.94 -2.44 -7.51
C PHE A 426 -6.38 -1.00 -7.27
N VAL A 427 -7.61 -0.81 -6.77
CA VAL A 427 -8.14 0.52 -6.42
C VAL A 427 -7.35 1.14 -5.26
N THR A 428 -6.97 0.34 -4.25
CA THR A 428 -6.08 0.78 -3.16
C THR A 428 -4.77 1.32 -3.72
N TYR A 429 -4.12 0.57 -4.63
CA TYR A 429 -2.89 1.03 -5.27
C TYR A 429 -3.09 2.32 -6.06
N GLN A 430 -4.19 2.46 -6.81
CA GLN A 430 -4.51 3.69 -7.53
C GLN A 430 -4.71 4.90 -6.60
N ARG A 431 -5.45 4.74 -5.52
CA ARG A 431 -5.64 5.79 -4.49
C ARG A 431 -4.31 6.19 -3.88
N ASP A 432 -3.51 5.20 -3.49
CA ASP A 432 -2.25 5.45 -2.80
C ASP A 432 -1.20 6.06 -3.74
N LEU A 433 -1.25 5.79 -5.04
CA LEU A 433 -0.46 6.55 -6.03
C LEU A 433 -0.82 8.05 -6.01
N LYS A 434 -2.12 8.39 -5.97
CA LYS A 434 -2.56 9.79 -5.87
C LYS A 434 -2.09 10.44 -4.56
N TYR A 435 -2.23 9.73 -3.43
CA TYR A 435 -1.74 10.20 -2.14
C TYR A 435 -0.24 10.40 -2.09
N TYR A 436 0.53 9.49 -2.69
CA TYR A 436 1.98 9.64 -2.81
C TYR A 436 2.33 10.94 -3.52
N HIS A 437 1.70 11.23 -4.67
CA HIS A 437 1.94 12.47 -5.42
C HIS A 437 1.54 13.73 -4.65
N LEU A 438 0.45 13.69 -3.87
CA LEU A 438 0.07 14.80 -3.01
C LEU A 438 1.09 15.03 -1.88
N MET A 439 1.57 13.96 -1.24
CA MET A 439 2.60 14.03 -0.19
C MET A 439 3.96 14.51 -0.71
N GLN A 440 4.30 14.25 -1.98
CA GLN A 440 5.51 14.80 -2.59
C GLN A 440 5.43 16.32 -2.85
N LYS A 441 4.20 16.86 -2.97
CA LYS A 441 3.96 18.30 -3.16
C LYS A 441 3.90 19.06 -1.83
N ALA A 442 3.44 18.42 -0.76
CA ALA A 442 3.38 18.97 0.59
C ALA A 442 4.78 19.05 1.24
#